data_AF-W6LGX6-F1
#
_entry.id   AF-W6LGX6-F1
#
_cell.length_a   1.000
_cell.length_b   1.000
_cell.length_c   1.000
_cell.angle_alpha   90.00
_cell.angle_beta   90.00
_cell.angle_gamma   90.00
#
_symmetry.space_group_name_H-M   'P 1'
#
loop_
_entity.id
_entity.type
_entity.pdbx_description
1 polymer ?
#
loop_
_entity_poly.entity_id
_entity_poly.type
_entity_poly.pdbx_seq_one_letter_code
_entity_poly.pdbx_strand_id
1 'polypeptide(L)'
;MTHVTADLEYFKCELCGVYLYKDIFCDHRRECKGLNSTELKKSECHILQKELDHDTQQLVTSVTSGLGFSTTDSPGMMHRCKFTTAELQKRADARIQSKVSDKYQERIDKKFAEELLNSEKRSALLSFLSDGI
;
A
#
# COMPACT_ATOMS: atom_id res chain seq x y z
N MET A 1 40.35 -32.33 37.94
CA MET A 1 39.58 -31.44 37.04
C MET A 1 38.57 -32.32 36.32
N THR A 2 37.34 -32.34 36.81
CA THR A 2 36.24 -33.14 36.24
C THR A 2 35.85 -32.53 34.91
N HIS A 3 36.07 -33.26 33.82
CA HIS A 3 35.58 -32.92 32.50
C HIS A 3 34.05 -32.81 32.57
N VAL A 4 33.53 -31.59 32.48
CA VAL A 4 32.12 -31.34 32.21
C VAL A 4 31.93 -31.61 30.72
N THR A 5 31.63 -32.86 30.35
CA THR A 5 31.01 -33.14 29.06
C THR A 5 29.55 -32.75 29.21
N ALA A 6 29.20 -31.54 28.77
CA ALA A 6 27.81 -31.15 28.65
C ALA A 6 27.14 -32.15 27.69
N ASP A 7 26.28 -33.02 28.21
CA ASP A 7 25.43 -33.91 27.42
C ASP A 7 24.51 -33.04 26.57
N LEU A 8 24.93 -32.75 25.33
CA LEU A 8 24.12 -31.94 24.42
C LEU A 8 22.96 -32.80 23.91
N GLU A 9 21.85 -32.83 24.66
CA GLU A 9 20.62 -33.50 24.25
C GLU A 9 19.96 -32.73 23.09
N TYR A 10 20.18 -33.21 21.87
CA TYR A 10 19.49 -32.73 20.68
C TYR A 10 18.20 -33.54 20.44
N PHE A 11 17.11 -32.84 20.19
CA PHE A 11 15.80 -33.41 19.86
C PHE A 11 15.48 -33.15 18.39
N LYS A 12 14.98 -34.17 17.68
CA LYS A 12 14.53 -34.04 16.30
C LYS A 12 13.07 -33.60 16.26
N CYS A 13 12.76 -32.52 15.55
CA CYS A 13 11.39 -32.16 15.26
C CYS A 13 10.81 -33.10 14.20
N GLU A 14 9.69 -33.77 14.49
CA GLU A 14 9.05 -34.68 13.53
C GLU A 14 8.41 -33.94 12.33
N LEU A 15 8.05 -32.67 12.50
CA LEU A 15 7.36 -31.87 11.48
C LEU A 15 8.32 -31.32 10.43
N CYS A 16 9.50 -30.84 10.84
CA CYS A 16 10.47 -30.22 9.93
C CYS A 16 11.80 -30.98 9.84
N GLY A 17 11.98 -32.06 10.61
CA GLY A 17 13.18 -32.90 10.57
C GLY A 17 14.44 -32.29 11.18
N VAL A 18 14.40 -31.05 11.67
CA VAL A 18 15.57 -30.32 12.22
C VAL A 18 15.89 -30.81 13.64
N TYR A 19 17.18 -30.93 13.94
CA TYR A 19 17.69 -31.21 15.29
C TYR A 19 17.92 -29.91 16.06
N LEU A 20 17.38 -29.85 17.28
CA LEU A 20 17.33 -28.66 18.09
C LEU A 20 17.72 -28.99 19.52
N TYR A 21 18.35 -28.03 20.20
CA TYR A 21 18.68 -28.18 21.61
C TYR A 21 17.42 -28.16 22.48
N LYS A 22 17.48 -28.81 23.66
CA LYS A 22 16.37 -28.88 24.61
C LYS A 22 15.68 -27.54 24.87
N ASP A 23 16.48 -26.49 25.03
CA ASP A 23 16.00 -25.15 25.41
C ASP A 23 15.14 -24.48 24.34
N ILE A 24 15.37 -24.81 23.06
CA ILE A 24 14.64 -24.23 21.92
C ILE A 24 13.64 -25.21 21.31
N PHE A 25 13.72 -26.50 21.65
CA PHE A 25 12.88 -27.54 21.06
C PHE A 25 11.40 -27.35 21.40
N CYS A 26 11.08 -27.00 22.64
CA CYS A 26 9.70 -26.78 23.07
C CYS A 26 9.04 -25.62 22.32
N ASP A 27 9.74 -24.50 22.19
CA ASP A 27 9.22 -23.31 21.50
C ASP A 27 9.10 -23.58 20.00
N HIS A 28 10.12 -24.20 19.41
CA HIS A 28 10.06 -24.62 18.02
C HIS A 28 8.88 -25.58 17.78
N ARG A 29 8.68 -26.60 18.61
CA ARG A 29 7.59 -27.58 18.43
C ARG A 29 6.21 -26.92 18.53
N ARG A 30 6.05 -25.87 19.31
CA ARG A 30 4.79 -25.10 19.42
C ARG A 30 4.50 -24.27 18.18
N GLU A 31 5.53 -23.74 17.53
CA GLU A 31 5.38 -22.85 16.38
C GLU A 31 5.60 -23.54 15.02
N CYS A 32 6.25 -24.69 14.99
CA CYS A 32 6.61 -25.39 13.78
C CYS A 32 5.37 -25.89 13.05
N LYS A 33 5.24 -25.51 11.78
CA LYS A 33 4.17 -25.94 10.88
C LYS A 33 4.57 -27.06 9.93
N GLY A 34 5.86 -27.38 9.87
CA GLY A 34 6.44 -28.39 8.98
C GLY A 34 7.11 -27.81 7.74
N LEU A 35 7.93 -28.62 7.06
CA LEU A 35 8.78 -28.20 5.94
C LEU A 35 8.02 -27.60 4.75
N ASN A 36 6.84 -28.15 4.44
CA ASN A 36 6.03 -27.75 3.28
C ASN A 36 4.75 -27.00 3.69
N SER A 37 4.72 -26.44 4.90
CA SER A 37 3.54 -25.70 5.32
C SER A 37 3.46 -24.35 4.63
N THR A 38 2.26 -24.01 4.16
CA THR A 38 1.92 -22.67 3.68
C THR A 38 1.37 -21.79 4.80
N GLU A 39 1.24 -22.33 6.03
CA GLU A 39 0.79 -21.57 7.18
C GLU A 39 1.93 -20.76 7.79
N LEU A 40 1.64 -19.50 8.11
CA LEU A 40 2.56 -18.64 8.85
C LEU A 40 2.64 -19.06 10.32
N LYS A 41 3.82 -18.87 10.91
CA LYS A 41 4.00 -19.05 12.35
C LYS A 41 3.34 -17.90 13.11
N LYS A 42 3.00 -18.15 14.36
CA LYS A 42 2.40 -17.11 15.23
C LYS A 42 3.34 -15.91 15.41
N SER A 43 4.63 -16.18 15.56
CA SER A 43 5.70 -15.17 15.63
C SER A 43 5.76 -14.32 14.36
N GLU A 44 5.70 -14.95 13.19
CA GLU A 44 5.67 -14.27 11.88
C GLU A 44 4.41 -13.40 11.71
N CYS A 45 3.24 -13.91 12.08
CA CYS A 45 2.00 -13.13 12.10
C CYS A 45 2.10 -11.91 13.01
N HIS A 46 2.73 -12.05 14.18
CA HIS A 46 2.92 -10.94 15.11
C HIS A 46 3.89 -9.88 14.56
N ILE A 47 4.93 -10.30 13.84
CA ILE A 47 5.85 -9.38 13.15
C ILE A 47 5.09 -8.59 12.09
N LEU A 48 4.34 -9.26 11.22
CA LEU A 48 3.52 -8.61 10.19
C LEU A 48 2.49 -7.65 10.78
N GLN A 49 1.83 -8.04 11.87
CA GLN A 49 0.89 -7.16 12.57
C GLN A 49 1.57 -5.88 13.06
N LYS A 50 2.76 -6.00 13.66
CA LYS A 50 3.52 -4.85 14.18
C LYS A 50 3.98 -3.93 13.05
N GLU A 51 4.43 -4.48 11.93
CA GLU A 51 4.81 -3.72 10.74
C GLU A 51 3.61 -2.96 10.16
N LEU A 52 2.47 -3.64 10.00
CA LEU A 52 1.23 -3.02 9.53
C LEU A 52 0.74 -1.91 10.47
N ASP A 53 0.84 -2.10 11.78
CA ASP A 53 0.45 -1.08 12.76
C ASP A 53 1.35 0.15 12.67
N HIS A 54 2.66 -0.05 12.44
CA HIS A 54 3.61 1.03 12.23
C HIS A 54 3.37 1.78 10.92
N ASP A 55 3.15 1.09 9.81
CA ASP A 55 2.83 1.70 8.51
C ASP A 55 1.50 2.47 8.57
N THR A 56 0.51 1.92 9.29
CA THR A 56 -0.76 2.61 9.54
C THR A 56 -0.53 3.89 10.35
N GLN A 57 0.32 3.85 11.38
CA GLN A 57 0.66 5.04 12.16
C GLN A 57 1.36 6.09 11.29
N GLN A 58 2.32 5.71 10.45
CA GLN A 58 2.98 6.64 9.54
C GLN A 58 2.02 7.28 8.54
N LEU A 59 1.08 6.51 7.98
CA LEU A 59 0.04 7.03 7.09
C LEU A 59 -0.84 8.04 7.83
N VAL A 60 -1.31 7.71 9.04
CA VAL A 60 -2.11 8.63 9.85
C VAL A 60 -1.33 9.90 10.16
N THR A 61 -0.07 9.79 10.58
CA THR A 61 0.80 10.95 10.85
C THR A 61 0.97 11.81 9.61
N SER A 62 1.22 11.22 8.45
CA SER A 62 1.38 11.96 7.19
C SER A 62 0.10 12.70 6.76
N VAL A 63 -1.07 12.10 6.98
CA VAL A 63 -2.37 12.75 6.73
C VAL A 63 -2.63 13.87 7.74
N THR A 64 -2.28 13.68 9.00
CA THR A 64 -2.46 14.72 10.04
C THR A 64 -1.46 15.87 9.94
N SER A 65 -0.26 15.64 9.39
CA SER A 65 0.77 16.67 9.21
C SER A 65 0.65 17.42 7.88
N GLY A 66 -0.14 16.92 6.92
CA GLY A 66 -0.36 17.53 5.61
C GLY A 66 -1.61 18.40 5.48
N LEU A 67 -2.48 18.44 6.49
CA LEU A 67 -3.74 19.20 6.44
C LEU A 67 -3.93 19.97 7.75
N GLY A 68 -3.57 21.25 7.72
CA GLY A 68 -4.23 22.26 8.55
C GLY A 68 -5.69 22.34 8.13
N PHE A 69 -6.51 21.40 8.62
CA PHE A 69 -7.95 21.44 8.48
C PHE A 69 -8.51 21.91 9.81
N SER A 70 -8.76 23.22 9.91
CA SER A 70 -9.60 23.79 10.96
C SER A 70 -10.97 23.11 10.90
N THR A 71 -11.26 22.25 11.87
CA THR A 71 -12.63 21.83 12.17
C THR A 71 -13.00 22.37 13.52
N THR A 72 -13.79 23.44 13.48
CA THR A 72 -14.84 23.68 14.46
C THR A 72 -15.65 22.40 14.66
N ASP A 73 -15.68 21.94 15.90
CA ASP A 73 -16.68 21.11 16.56
C ASP A 73 -17.64 20.29 15.69
N SER A 74 -17.38 18.98 15.63
CA SER A 74 -18.45 17.97 15.57
C SER A 74 -17.93 16.61 16.06
N PRO A 75 -18.44 16.07 17.17
CA PRO A 75 -18.06 14.76 17.68
C PRO A 75 -18.90 13.69 16.98
N GLY A 76 -18.37 13.09 15.91
CA GLY A 76 -19.03 11.97 15.28
C GLY A 76 -18.42 11.58 13.94
N MET A 77 -18.11 10.29 13.81
CA MET A 77 -17.72 9.61 12.57
C MET A 77 -16.25 9.69 12.14
N MET A 78 -15.35 9.13 12.97
CA MET A 78 -14.27 8.32 12.40
C MET A 78 -14.85 6.99 11.89
N HIS A 79 -15.56 7.04 10.76
CA HIS A 79 -15.81 5.83 9.98
C HIS A 79 -14.50 5.44 9.31
N ARG A 80 -13.71 4.60 9.98
CA ARG A 80 -12.61 3.83 9.39
C ARG A 80 -13.24 2.90 8.33
N CYS A 81 -13.45 3.43 7.13
CA CYS A 81 -14.04 2.70 6.02
C CYS A 81 -13.00 1.66 5.57
N LYS A 82 -13.16 0.42 6.06
CA LYS A 82 -12.34 -0.72 5.65
C LYS A 82 -12.77 -1.08 4.24
N PHE A 83 -12.11 -0.50 3.24
CA PHE A 83 -12.33 -0.87 1.85
C PHE A 83 -11.92 -2.33 1.66
N THR A 84 -12.81 -3.10 1.04
CA THR A 84 -12.46 -4.45 0.58
C THR A 84 -11.37 -4.37 -0.49
N THR A 85 -10.62 -5.47 -0.68
CA THR A 85 -9.59 -5.55 -1.73
C THR A 85 -10.16 -5.25 -3.12
N ALA A 86 -11.42 -5.65 -3.38
CA ALA A 86 -12.14 -5.33 -4.60
C ALA A 86 -12.39 -3.82 -4.79
N GLU A 87 -12.72 -3.10 -3.73
CA GLU A 87 -12.93 -1.64 -3.78
C GLU A 87 -11.61 -0.88 -3.96
N LEU A 88 -10.53 -1.37 -3.37
CA LEU A 88 -9.19 -0.83 -3.60
C LEU A 88 -8.76 -1.02 -5.07
N GLN A 89 -8.98 -2.21 -5.63
CA GLN A 89 -8.68 -2.48 -7.04
C GLN A 89 -9.52 -1.59 -7.97
N LYS A 90 -10.82 -1.45 -7.71
CA LYS A 90 -11.71 -0.57 -8.49
C LYS A 90 -11.24 0.88 -8.49
N ARG A 91 -10.71 1.37 -7.35
CA ARG A 91 -10.13 2.71 -7.28
C ARG A 91 -8.81 2.84 -8.02
N ALA A 92 -7.96 1.82 -7.97
CA ALA A 92 -6.73 1.79 -8.75
C ALA A 92 -7.04 1.85 -10.25
N ASP A 93 -8.00 1.03 -10.70
CA ASP A 93 -8.46 0.99 -12.09
C ASP A 93 -9.07 2.34 -12.52
N ALA A 94 -9.87 2.98 -11.67
CA ALA A 94 -10.43 4.31 -11.94
C ALA A 94 -9.34 5.38 -12.12
N ARG A 95 -8.24 5.33 -11.33
CA ARG A 95 -7.11 6.24 -11.50
C ARG A 95 -6.37 6.00 -12.82
N ILE A 96 -6.24 4.74 -13.23
CA ILE A 96 -5.64 4.39 -14.53
C ILE A 96 -6.52 4.89 -15.67
N GLN A 97 -7.84 4.68 -15.60
CA GLN A 97 -8.79 5.16 -16.58
C GLN A 97 -8.77 6.69 -16.72
N SER A 98 -8.73 7.41 -15.60
CA SER A 98 -8.58 8.88 -15.62
C SER A 98 -7.31 9.28 -16.36
N LYS A 99 -6.15 8.70 -16.00
CA LYS A 99 -4.87 9.02 -16.68
C LYS A 99 -4.88 8.71 -18.17
N VAL A 100 -5.53 7.63 -18.59
CA VAL A 100 -5.66 7.27 -20.01
C VAL A 100 -6.57 8.26 -20.72
N SER A 101 -7.70 8.64 -20.09
CA SER A 101 -8.62 9.66 -20.60
C SER A 101 -7.93 11.01 -20.75
N ASP A 102 -7.19 11.45 -19.73
CA ASP A 102 -6.47 12.73 -19.72
C ASP A 102 -5.44 12.79 -20.87
N LYS A 103 -4.67 11.70 -21.08
CA LYS A 103 -3.72 11.60 -22.20
C LYS A 103 -4.38 11.55 -23.57
N TYR A 104 -5.61 11.03 -23.65
CA TYR A 104 -6.38 11.07 -24.89
C TYR A 104 -6.89 12.48 -25.15
N GLN A 105 -7.46 13.12 -24.12
CA GLN A 105 -7.95 14.49 -24.20
C GLN A 105 -6.82 15.47 -24.56
N GLU A 106 -5.65 15.36 -23.94
CA GLU A 106 -4.49 16.19 -24.27
C GLU A 106 -4.07 16.05 -25.74
N ARG A 107 -4.12 14.84 -26.30
CA ARG A 107 -3.83 14.61 -27.72
C ARG A 107 -4.88 15.24 -28.63
N ILE A 108 -6.15 15.19 -28.23
CA ILE A 108 -7.24 15.83 -28.96
C ILE A 108 -7.08 17.35 -28.88
N ASP A 109 -6.91 17.91 -27.69
CA ASP A 109 -6.73 19.34 -27.45
C ASP A 109 -5.51 19.88 -28.20
N LYS A 110 -4.42 19.12 -28.27
CA LYS A 110 -3.24 19.46 -29.07
C LYS A 110 -3.57 19.54 -30.56
N LYS A 111 -4.30 18.55 -31.10
CA LYS A 111 -4.77 18.60 -32.51
C LYS A 111 -5.69 19.79 -32.75
N PHE A 112 -6.61 20.07 -31.84
CA PHE A 112 -7.47 21.26 -31.92
C PHE A 112 -6.64 22.55 -31.90
N ALA A 113 -5.64 22.63 -31.03
CA ALA A 113 -4.75 23.78 -30.93
C ALA A 113 -3.94 23.99 -32.23
N GLU A 114 -3.42 22.92 -32.82
CA GLU A 114 -2.58 22.94 -34.02
C GLU A 114 -3.37 23.07 -35.35
N GLU A 115 -4.58 22.52 -35.45
CA GLU A 115 -5.35 22.54 -36.71
C GLU A 115 -6.33 23.72 -36.79
N LEU A 116 -6.99 24.03 -35.66
CA LEU A 116 -8.11 24.99 -35.61
C LEU A 116 -7.71 26.33 -35.00
N LEU A 117 -6.76 26.33 -34.06
CA LEU A 117 -6.30 27.52 -33.34
C LEU A 117 -4.87 27.92 -33.71
N ASN A 118 -4.48 27.74 -34.97
CA ASN A 118 -3.26 28.34 -35.51
C ASN A 118 -3.25 29.86 -35.25
N SER A 119 -2.06 30.40 -34.98
CA SER A 119 -1.86 31.83 -34.63
C SER A 119 -2.66 32.78 -35.54
N GLU A 120 -2.69 32.47 -36.83
CA GLU A 120 -3.37 33.24 -37.87
C GLU A 120 -4.90 33.15 -37.79
N LYS A 121 -5.45 31.95 -37.54
CA LYS A 121 -6.89 31.74 -37.32
C LYS A 121 -7.36 32.33 -35.99
N ARG A 122 -6.51 32.26 -34.95
CA ARG A 122 -6.74 32.93 -33.67
C ARG A 122 -6.81 34.44 -33.83
N SER A 123 -5.87 35.06 -34.57
CA SER A 123 -5.92 36.49 -34.84
C SER A 123 -7.15 36.89 -35.66
N ALA A 124 -7.54 36.09 -36.66
CA ALA A 124 -8.73 36.35 -37.46
C ALA A 124 -10.05 36.22 -36.66
N LEU A 125 -10.12 35.27 -35.72
CA LEU A 125 -11.26 35.15 -34.80
C LEU A 125 -11.31 36.32 -33.82
N LEU A 126 -10.17 36.75 -33.30
CA LEU A 126 -10.08 37.88 -32.38
C LEU A 126 -10.45 39.20 -33.08
N SER A 127 -10.02 39.40 -34.33
CA SER A 127 -10.41 40.58 -35.12
C SER A 127 -11.90 40.58 -35.45
N PHE A 128 -12.47 39.42 -35.80
CA PHE A 128 -13.92 39.30 -36.02
C PHE A 128 -14.73 39.66 -34.77
N LEU A 129 -14.25 39.29 -33.58
CA LEU A 129 -14.92 39.62 -32.32
C LEU A 129 -14.71 41.09 -31.90
N SER A 130 -13.59 41.72 -32.27
CA SER A 130 -13.34 43.14 -31.99
C SER A 130 -14.07 44.08 -32.94
N ASP A 131 -14.30 43.66 -34.18
CA ASP A 131 -14.97 44.47 -35.22
C ASP A 131 -16.51 44.35 -35.17
N GLY A 132 -17.04 43.49 -34.28
CA GLY A 132 -18.47 43.24 -34.09
C GLY A 132 -19.13 44.00 -32.92
N ILE A 133 -18.42 44.93 -32.28
CA ILE A 133 -18.92 45.92 -31.31
C ILE A 133 -18.71 47.32 -31.91
#